data_AF-A0A5N7MRT6-F1
#
_entry.id   AF-A0A5N7MRT6-F1
#
_cell.length_a   1.000
_cell.length_b   1.000
_cell.length_c   1.000
_cell.angle_alpha   90.00
_cell.angle_beta   90.00
_cell.angle_gamma   90.00
#
_symmetry.space_group_name_H-M   'P 1'
#
loop_
_entity.id
_entity.type
_entity.pdbx_description
1 polymer ?
#
loop_
_entity_poly.entity_id
_entity_poly.type
_entity_poly.pdbx_seq_one_letter_code
_entity_poly.pdbx_strand_id
1 'polypeptide(L)'
;MSEQTIVRTRQEALDLIERFLASRDENVLAPYVKAMTTAEDEKTFSIMRGSGNEMELRHQFLHLVEKAGLVTQTEVFSALDRFRVGQK
;
A
#
# COMPACT_ATOMS: atom_id res chain seq x y z
N MET A 1 22.15 8.40 6.92
CA MET A 1 21.96 7.23 6.05
C MET A 1 20.51 6.79 6.19
N SER A 2 19.65 7.16 5.25
CA SER A 2 18.24 6.73 5.26
C SER A 2 18.14 5.42 4.49
N GLU A 3 18.43 4.31 5.17
CA GLU A 3 18.26 2.99 4.58
C GLU A 3 16.78 2.73 4.29
N GLN A 4 16.45 2.82 3.00
CA GLN A 4 15.46 1.98 2.31
C GLN A 4 13.97 2.16 2.72
N THR A 5 13.36 3.25 2.25
CA THR A 5 11.89 3.45 2.22
C THR A 5 11.20 2.68 1.07
N ILE A 6 11.93 1.87 0.31
CA ILE A 6 11.39 1.04 -0.77
C ILE A 6 11.11 -0.36 -0.22
N VAL A 7 9.91 -0.87 -0.45
CA VAL A 7 9.54 -2.26 -0.16
C VAL A 7 10.14 -3.16 -1.23
N ARG A 8 10.92 -4.17 -0.82
CA ARG A 8 11.65 -5.07 -1.73
C ARG A 8 11.17 -6.51 -1.63
N THR A 9 10.56 -6.88 -0.52
CA THR A 9 10.14 -8.25 -0.26
C THR A 9 8.65 -8.33 0.03
N ARG A 10 8.10 -9.51 -0.23
CA ARG A 10 6.74 -9.87 0.17
C ARG A 10 6.50 -9.67 1.67
N GLN A 11 7.47 -10.06 2.51
CA GLN A 11 7.31 -9.97 3.95
C GLN A 11 7.22 -8.51 4.41
N GLU A 12 8.09 -7.63 3.89
CA GLU A 12 8.02 -6.20 4.19
C GLU A 12 6.67 -5.59 3.79
N ALA A 13 6.11 -5.99 2.64
CA ALA A 13 4.80 -5.53 2.21
C ALA A 13 3.69 -5.95 3.20
N LEU A 14 3.70 -7.21 3.63
CA LEU A 14 2.73 -7.72 4.60
C LEU A 14 2.89 -7.08 5.99
N ASP A 15 4.11 -6.91 6.47
CA ASP A 15 4.39 -6.25 7.75
C ASP A 15 3.86 -4.80 7.77
N LEU A 16 3.99 -4.09 6.65
CA LEU A 16 3.44 -2.73 6.51
C LEU A 16 1.91 -2.71 6.48
N ILE A 17 1.28 -3.69 5.83
CA ILE A 17 -0.17 -3.85 5.85
C ILE A 17 -0.64 -4.12 7.29
N GLU A 18 0.03 -5.03 8.01
CA GLU A 18 -0.30 -5.33 9.41
C GLU A 18 -0.11 -4.10 10.32
N ARG A 19 0.97 -3.32 10.14
CA ARG A 19 1.20 -2.07 10.87
C ARG A 19 0.10 -1.04 10.62
N PHE A 20 -0.28 -0.83 9.37
CA PHE A 20 -1.40 0.04 9.00
C PHE A 20 -2.69 -0.43 9.66
N LEU A 21 -2.99 -1.73 9.61
CA LEU A 21 -4.21 -2.27 10.20
C LEU A 21 -4.23 -2.08 11.72
N ALA A 22 -3.10 -2.31 12.39
CA ALA A 22 -2.97 -2.11 13.84
C ALA A 22 -3.16 -0.64 14.27
N SER A 23 -2.57 0.32 13.55
CA SER A 23 -2.64 1.75 13.90
C SER A 23 -3.89 2.45 13.37
N ARG A 24 -4.47 1.93 12.28
CA ARG A 24 -5.47 2.60 11.43
C ARG A 24 -5.01 3.97 10.90
N ASP A 25 -3.71 4.23 10.89
CA ASP A 25 -3.12 5.46 10.39
C ASP A 25 -2.51 5.21 9.01
N GLU A 26 -3.10 5.77 7.96
CA GLU A 26 -2.60 5.65 6.59
C GLU A 26 -1.29 6.40 6.35
N ASN A 27 -0.93 7.36 7.21
CA ASN A 27 0.31 8.11 7.07
C ASN A 27 1.55 7.22 7.20
N VAL A 28 1.43 6.06 7.85
CA VAL A 28 2.52 5.07 7.93
C VAL A 28 2.93 4.54 6.55
N LEU A 29 2.03 4.59 5.56
CA LEU A 29 2.26 4.11 4.20
C LEU A 29 2.81 5.21 3.27
N ALA A 30 2.60 6.49 3.61
CA ALA A 30 2.94 7.62 2.73
C ALA A 30 4.41 7.64 2.26
N PRO A 31 5.42 7.36 3.12
CA PRO A 31 6.81 7.32 2.69
C PRO A 31 7.07 6.22 1.64
N TYR A 32 6.42 5.06 1.80
CA TYR A 32 6.59 3.90 0.94
C TYR A 32 5.86 4.08 -0.40
N VAL A 33 4.64 4.62 -0.38
CA VAL A 33 3.90 5.00 -1.59
C VAL A 33 4.74 5.97 -2.41
N LYS A 34 5.26 7.03 -1.79
CA LYS A 34 6.11 8.02 -2.47
C LYS A 34 7.37 7.39 -3.07
N ALA A 35 8.02 6.47 -2.35
CA ALA A 35 9.25 5.84 -2.80
C ALA A 35 9.04 4.82 -3.95
N MET A 36 7.87 4.18 -4.01
CA MET A 36 7.54 3.16 -5.01
C MET A 36 6.81 3.71 -6.23
N THR A 37 6.22 4.90 -6.13
CA THR A 37 5.48 5.55 -7.22
C THR A 37 6.43 5.92 -8.35
N THR A 38 6.18 5.37 -9.55
CA THR A 38 6.88 5.78 -10.78
C THR A 38 6.22 7.01 -11.40
N ALA A 39 6.87 7.64 -12.38
CA ALA A 39 6.29 8.77 -13.11
C ALA A 39 4.96 8.42 -13.83
N GLU A 40 4.80 7.15 -14.26
CA GLU A 40 3.55 6.68 -14.85
C GLU A 40 2.43 6.54 -13.81
N ASP A 41 2.78 6.03 -12.62
CA ASP A 41 1.85 5.93 -11.49
C ASP A 41 1.41 7.32 -11.03
N GLU A 42 2.36 8.26 -10.91
CA GLU A 42 2.07 9.64 -10.52
C GLU A 42 1.10 10.32 -11.50
N LYS A 43 1.30 10.12 -12.80
CA LYS A 43 0.38 10.62 -13.83
C LYS A 43 -1.01 10.01 -13.67
N THR A 44 -1.08 8.69 -13.46
CA THR A 44 -2.33 7.96 -13.29
C THR A 44 -3.08 8.46 -12.05
N PHE A 45 -2.42 8.55 -10.89
CA PHE A 45 -3.00 9.06 -9.65
C PHE A 45 -3.46 10.52 -9.78
N SER A 46 -2.71 11.35 -10.50
CA SER A 46 -3.08 12.74 -10.77
C SER A 46 -4.36 12.85 -11.62
N ILE A 47 -4.51 12.01 -12.65
CA ILE A 47 -5.73 11.95 -13.48
C ILE A 47 -6.91 11.47 -12.63
N MET A 48 -6.73 10.42 -11.84
CA MET A 48 -7.76 9.89 -10.95
C MET A 48 -8.24 10.95 -9.96
N ARG A 49 -7.32 11.68 -9.31
CA ARG A 49 -7.65 12.83 -8.46
C ARG A 49 -8.42 13.91 -9.23
N GLY A 50 -7.95 14.31 -10.41
CA GLY A 50 -8.60 15.34 -11.22
C GLY A 50 -10.01 14.96 -11.70
N SER A 51 -10.33 13.67 -11.76
CA SER A 51 -11.66 13.15 -12.13
C SER A 51 -12.58 12.86 -10.94
N GLY A 52 -12.17 13.18 -9.71
CA GLY A 52 -12.93 12.87 -8.50
C GLY A 52 -12.88 11.40 -8.06
N ASN A 53 -11.98 10.61 -8.65
CA ASN A 53 -11.75 9.19 -8.31
C ASN A 53 -10.43 9.01 -7.56
N GLU A 54 -10.10 9.94 -6.66
CA GLU A 54 -8.85 9.89 -5.92
C GLU A 54 -8.70 8.57 -5.14
N MET A 55 -7.54 7.93 -5.30
CA MET A 55 -7.22 6.74 -4.53
C MET A 55 -6.66 7.11 -3.17
N GLU A 56 -7.22 6.52 -2.12
CA GLU A 56 -6.66 6.54 -0.76
C GLU A 56 -5.25 5.94 -0.73
N LEU A 57 -4.40 6.37 0.22
CA LEU A 57 -3.00 5.95 0.32
C LEU A 57 -2.88 4.42 0.49
N ARG A 58 -3.77 3.80 1.26
CA ARG A 58 -3.81 2.33 1.38
C ARG A 58 -4.02 1.64 0.03
N HIS A 59 -4.87 2.16 -0.85
CA HIS A 59 -5.14 1.56 -2.15
C HIS A 59 -3.97 1.78 -3.11
N GLN A 60 -3.34 2.96 -3.07
CA GLN A 60 -2.13 3.22 -3.83
C GLN A 60 -1.00 2.27 -3.40
N PHE A 61 -0.80 2.09 -2.09
CA PHE A 61 0.20 1.17 -1.56
C PHE A 61 -0.04 -0.26 -2.05
N LEU A 62 -1.26 -0.78 -1.88
CA LEU A 62 -1.63 -2.13 -2.31
C LEU A 62 -1.42 -2.34 -3.81
N HIS A 63 -1.80 -1.37 -4.63
CA HIS A 63 -1.55 -1.41 -6.06
C HIS A 63 -0.04 -1.47 -6.38
N LEU A 64 0.79 -0.66 -5.70
CA LEU A 64 2.22 -0.61 -5.96
C LEU A 64 2.95 -1.90 -5.56
N VAL A 65 2.60 -2.52 -4.43
CA VAL A 65 3.20 -3.80 -4.01
C VAL A 65 2.71 -4.98 -4.84
N GLU A 66 1.47 -4.93 -5.35
CA GLU A 66 0.95 -5.90 -6.32
C GLU A 66 1.65 -5.75 -7.68
N LYS A 67 1.75 -4.53 -8.21
CA LYS A 67 2.43 -4.21 -9.47
C LYS A 67 3.91 -4.62 -9.44
N ALA A 68 4.55 -4.51 -8.27
CA ALA A 68 5.93 -4.97 -8.05
C ALA A 68 6.06 -6.50 -7.90
N GLY A 69 4.95 -7.25 -7.94
CA GLY A 69 4.93 -8.70 -7.78
C GLY A 69 5.27 -9.20 -6.37
N LEU A 70 5.18 -8.32 -5.36
CA LEU A 70 5.53 -8.65 -3.98
C LEU A 70 4.38 -9.37 -3.27
N VAL A 71 3.13 -9.03 -3.62
CA VAL A 71 1.94 -9.66 -3.08
C VAL A 71 0.94 -9.91 -4.20
N THR A 72 0.10 -10.93 -4.00
CA THR A 72 -1.08 -11.17 -4.83
C THR A 72 -2.30 -10.49 -4.24
N GLN A 73 -3.28 -10.20 -5.09
CA GLN A 73 -4.57 -9.67 -4.66
C GLN A 73 -5.26 -10.56 -3.59
N THR A 74 -5.15 -11.89 -3.72
CA THR A 74 -5.67 -12.86 -2.73
C THR A 74 -5.03 -12.71 -1.36
N GLU A 75 -3.72 -12.47 -1.29
CA GLU A 75 -3.00 -12.28 -0.03
C GLU A 75 -3.38 -10.98 0.65
N VAL A 76 -3.60 -9.92 -0.13
CA VAL A 76 -4.12 -8.65 0.36
C VAL A 76 -5.51 -8.84 0.98
N PHE A 77 -6.44 -9.48 0.27
CA PHE A 77 -7.77 -9.76 0.81
C PHE A 77 -7.71 -10.63 2.06
N SER A 78 -6.85 -11.65 2.09
CA SER A 78 -6.67 -12.51 3.26
C SER A 78 -6.10 -11.75 4.47
N ALA A 79 -5.23 -10.76 4.26
CA ALA A 79 -4.73 -9.90 5.34
C ALA A 79 -5.84 -8.99 5.91
N LEU A 80 -6.66 -8.41 5.03
CA LEU A 80 -7.81 -7.58 5.42
C LEU A 80 -8.88 -8.40 6.17
N ASP A 81 -9.18 -9.61 5.70
CA ASP A 81 -10.16 -10.50 6.33
C ASP A 81 -9.72 -10.97 7.71
N ARG A 82 -8.45 -11.34 7.89
CA ARG A 82 -7.91 -11.73 9.21
C ARG A 82 -8.05 -10.60 10.23
N PHE A 83 -7.80 -9.36 9.81
CA PHE A 83 -7.98 -8.21 10.68
C PHE A 83 -9.46 -7.94 11.02
N ARG A 84 -10.37 -8.18 10.07
CA ARG A 84 -11.82 -8.06 10.29
C ARG A 84 -12.34 -9.11 11.28
N VAL A 85 -11.78 -10.32 11.27
CA VAL A 85 -12.19 -11.42 12.15
C VAL A 85 -11.57 -11.33 13.55
N GLY A 86 -10.36 -10.79 13.68
CA GLY A 86 -9.69 -10.57 14.98
C GLY A 86 -10.27 -9.45 15.86
N GLN A 87 -11.36 -8.81 15.42
CA GLN A 87 -12.10 -7.76 16.15
C GLN A 87 -13.33 -8.30 16.92
N LYS A 88 -13.48 -9.63 17.06
CA LYS A 88 -14.54 -10.26 17.87
C LYS A 88 -14.05 -10.66 19.25
#